data_AF-A0A9N9IWA6-F1
#
_entry.id   AF-A0A9N9IWA6-F1
#
_cell.length_a   1.000
_cell.length_b   1.000
_cell.length_c   1.000
_cell.angle_alpha   90.00
_cell.angle_beta   90.00
_cell.angle_gamma   90.00
#
_symmetry.space_group_name_H-M   'P 1'
#
loop_
_entity.id
_entity.type
_entity.pdbx_description
1 polymer ?
#
loop_
_entity_poly.entity_id
_entity_poly.type
_entity_poly.pdbx_seq_one_letter_code
_entity_poly.pdbx_strand_id
1 'polypeptide(L)'
;VLCCTATLAWDVNLPAYAVIIKGTQVYDSQKGRFDDLSTLDVMQIFGRAGCPKYETHSVGYILTTNDKLSHYVSAMIHHHPIESKFIDKMVDNLNAEISLGTVTNVDEGVRWLGYTYLFVRMKKNPLVYGINYSEREDDPELGKQRRELIVNAAKTLHKIGMIKFYEDTDYFEIQDIGRIASNYYITYKSMEIFNEKLKESMKEANILSIISQSSEFADLKSREVEAKELERLKENACPCQIKHTTDDTAGKVNILLQAYLSNANIENFALISDSAYVVQITSRIVRALFEIALSRNWAQVSSILLDLCKCIVQRMWTFENPLAQFKLPRETIMKLQNNSHIPSLEDMRDMSSADLGQLVRQNNMGTYISKCVDMFPMLKLEAHVAPITRNILRVTLSITPDFVWNDRIHGIVEPWWIFVEDSENIELYHSENKRSVIDRSDLNMPA
;
A
#
# COMPACT_ATOMS: atom_id res chain seq x y z
N VAL A 1 -25.85 -12.84 26.19
CA VAL A 1 -25.48 -11.48 25.73
C VAL A 1 -24.12 -11.59 25.08
N LEU A 2 -24.01 -11.23 23.80
CA LEU A 2 -22.76 -11.27 23.03
C LEU A 2 -22.34 -9.84 22.70
N CYS A 3 -21.12 -9.46 23.07
CA CYS A 3 -20.52 -8.19 22.69
C CYS A 3 -19.61 -8.42 21.48
N CYS A 4 -19.80 -7.66 20.40
CA CYS A 4 -19.06 -7.82 19.15
C CYS A 4 -18.79 -6.46 18.50
N THR A 5 -17.90 -6.43 17.50
CA THR A 5 -17.67 -5.27 16.63
C THR A 5 -18.55 -5.37 15.37
N ALA A 6 -18.59 -4.30 14.56
CA ALA A 6 -19.40 -4.25 13.35
C ALA A 6 -19.11 -5.39 12.34
N THR A 7 -17.89 -5.97 12.37
CA THR A 7 -17.48 -7.11 11.53
C THR A 7 -18.44 -8.29 11.61
N LEU A 8 -18.98 -8.60 12.78
CA LEU A 8 -19.92 -9.72 12.95
C LEU A 8 -21.18 -9.54 12.08
N ALA A 9 -21.67 -8.32 11.94
CA ALA A 9 -22.84 -8.03 11.14
C ALA A 9 -22.60 -8.24 9.63
N TRP A 10 -21.36 -8.14 9.17
CA TRP A 10 -20.97 -8.37 7.78
C TRP A 10 -20.62 -9.83 7.51
N ASP A 11 -19.83 -10.45 8.39
CA ASP A 11 -19.16 -11.71 8.09
C ASP A 11 -19.93 -12.95 8.57
N VAL A 12 -20.83 -12.79 9.56
CA VAL A 12 -21.48 -13.92 10.23
C VAL A 12 -22.99 -13.77 10.20
N ASN A 13 -23.68 -14.84 9.77
CA ASN A 13 -25.13 -14.92 9.86
C ASN A 13 -25.58 -15.43 11.23
N LEU A 14 -25.41 -14.60 12.26
CA LEU A 14 -25.85 -14.88 13.62
C LEU A 14 -27.00 -13.92 14.00
N PRO A 15 -28.27 -14.32 13.83
CA PRO A 15 -29.41 -13.51 14.27
C PRO A 15 -29.58 -13.57 15.80
N ALA A 16 -30.13 -12.50 16.37
CA ALA A 16 -30.49 -12.41 17.78
C ALA A 16 -31.80 -11.65 17.97
N TYR A 17 -32.61 -12.00 18.98
CA TYR A 17 -33.88 -11.32 19.28
C TYR A 17 -33.74 -9.79 19.40
N ALA A 18 -32.73 -9.35 20.15
CA ALA A 18 -32.46 -7.95 20.41
C ALA A 18 -31.02 -7.60 20.06
N VAL A 19 -30.84 -6.49 19.35
CA VAL A 19 -29.53 -5.94 18.98
C VAL A 19 -29.40 -4.54 19.56
N ILE A 20 -28.24 -4.24 20.15
CA ILE A 20 -27.96 -2.95 20.78
C ILE A 20 -26.69 -2.37 20.17
N ILE A 21 -26.81 -1.21 19.51
CA ILE A 21 -25.68 -0.39 19.08
C ILE A 21 -25.30 0.53 20.24
N LYS A 22 -24.18 0.24 20.90
CA LYS A 22 -23.68 1.01 22.04
C LYS A 22 -22.67 2.07 21.55
N GLY A 23 -23.16 3.29 21.35
CA GLY A 23 -22.35 4.39 20.82
C GLY A 23 -22.28 4.32 19.30
N THR A 24 -22.24 5.50 18.68
CA THR A 24 -22.33 5.67 17.22
C THR A 24 -21.13 6.42 16.65
N GLN A 25 -20.04 6.53 17.43
CA GLN A 25 -18.78 7.12 16.98
C GLN A 25 -17.76 6.03 16.74
N VAL A 26 -17.21 6.02 15.52
CA VAL A 26 -16.17 5.08 15.09
C VAL A 26 -14.96 5.89 14.66
N TYR A 27 -13.78 5.40 14.99
CA TYR A 27 -12.56 6.02 14.53
C TYR A 27 -12.28 5.67 13.07
N ASP A 28 -12.28 6.67 12.18
CA ASP A 28 -11.97 6.51 10.76
C ASP A 28 -10.52 6.96 10.53
N SER A 29 -9.63 5.99 10.33
CA SER A 29 -8.21 6.26 10.03
C SER A 29 -8.00 6.90 8.67
N GLN A 30 -8.92 6.72 7.70
CA GLN A 30 -8.81 7.42 6.43
C GLN A 30 -9.02 8.92 6.65
N LYS A 31 -10.03 9.29 7.44
CA LYS A 31 -10.35 10.70 7.75
C LYS A 31 -9.57 11.30 8.91
N GLY A 32 -8.76 10.49 9.60
CA GLY A 32 -8.00 10.88 10.78
C GLY A 32 -8.88 11.50 11.87
N ARG A 33 -10.10 11.00 12.09
CA ARG A 33 -11.00 11.50 13.15
C ARG A 33 -12.07 10.47 13.54
N PHE A 34 -12.73 10.71 14.67
CA PHE A 34 -13.98 10.02 14.97
C PHE A 34 -15.08 10.53 14.03
N ASP A 35 -15.72 9.60 13.35
CA ASP A 35 -16.85 9.85 12.47
C ASP A 35 -18.08 9.08 12.94
N ASP A 36 -19.23 9.51 12.44
CA ASP A 36 -20.50 8.86 12.73
C ASP A 36 -20.55 7.48 12.06
N LEU A 37 -21.11 6.48 12.76
CA LEU A 37 -21.35 5.14 12.21
C LEU A 37 -22.22 5.25 10.95
N SER A 38 -21.80 4.58 9.88
CA SER A 38 -22.49 4.70 8.59
C SER A 38 -23.93 4.16 8.69
N THR A 39 -24.86 4.76 7.94
CA THR A 39 -26.23 4.26 7.86
C THR A 39 -26.28 2.81 7.37
N LEU A 40 -25.35 2.42 6.48
CA LEU A 40 -25.22 1.05 6.01
C LEU A 40 -24.86 0.09 7.15
N ASP A 41 -23.89 0.44 8.00
CA ASP A 41 -23.53 -0.39 9.16
C ASP A 41 -24.69 -0.50 10.14
N VAL A 42 -25.41 0.59 10.41
CA VAL A 42 -26.60 0.57 11.27
C VAL A 42 -27.66 -0.37 10.70
N MET A 43 -27.97 -0.25 9.40
CA MET A 43 -28.93 -1.13 8.73
C MET A 43 -28.48 -2.58 8.74
N GLN A 44 -27.18 -2.84 8.53
CA GLN A 44 -26.61 -4.18 8.53
C GLN A 44 -26.67 -4.83 9.93
N ILE A 45 -26.34 -4.07 10.97
CA ILE A 45 -26.42 -4.52 12.37
C ILE A 45 -27.88 -4.80 12.74
N PHE A 46 -28.80 -3.91 12.35
CA PHE A 46 -30.23 -4.11 12.57
C PHE A 46 -30.82 -5.26 11.77
N GLY A 47 -30.24 -5.59 10.60
CA GLY A 47 -30.56 -6.80 9.86
C GLY A 47 -30.27 -8.11 10.61
N ARG A 48 -29.51 -8.05 11.72
CA ARG A 48 -29.29 -9.19 12.62
C ARG A 48 -30.34 -9.28 13.74
N ALA A 49 -31.22 -8.28 13.88
CA ALA A 49 -32.29 -8.31 14.85
C ALA A 49 -33.47 -9.15 14.34
N GLY A 50 -33.74 -10.25 15.04
CA GLY A 50 -34.86 -11.15 14.83
C GLY A 50 -34.44 -12.49 14.24
N CYS A 51 -34.97 -13.56 14.84
CA CYS A 51 -34.82 -14.91 14.33
C CYS A 51 -36.06 -15.29 13.49
N PRO A 52 -35.98 -15.35 12.14
CA PRO A 52 -37.15 -15.51 11.27
C PRO A 52 -38.01 -16.75 11.54
N LYS A 53 -37.44 -17.78 12.17
CA LYS A 53 -38.11 -19.05 12.48
C LYS A 53 -38.72 -19.13 13.87
N TYR A 54 -38.37 -18.23 14.78
CA TYR A 54 -38.67 -18.38 16.22
C TYR A 54 -39.44 -17.20 16.81
N GLU A 55 -39.40 -16.03 16.19
CA GLU A 55 -39.86 -14.77 16.78
C GLU A 55 -40.79 -14.01 15.84
N THR A 56 -41.88 -13.45 16.38
CA THR A 56 -42.85 -12.65 15.61
C THR A 56 -42.41 -11.20 15.46
N HIS A 57 -41.56 -10.71 16.36
CA HIS A 57 -41.04 -9.34 16.39
C HIS A 57 -39.60 -9.38 16.91
N SER A 58 -38.82 -8.37 16.55
CA SER A 58 -37.45 -8.17 17.03
C SER A 58 -37.27 -6.73 17.49
N VAL A 59 -36.18 -6.46 18.22
CA VAL A 59 -35.93 -5.14 18.79
C VAL A 59 -34.51 -4.66 18.49
N GLY A 60 -34.39 -3.49 17.89
CA GLY A 60 -33.11 -2.80 17.68
C GLY A 60 -33.04 -1.55 18.54
N TYR A 61 -31.97 -1.41 19.33
CA TYR A 61 -31.69 -0.22 20.13
C TYR A 61 -30.45 0.50 19.59
N ILE A 62 -30.54 1.83 19.42
CA ILE A 62 -29.38 2.69 19.15
C ILE A 62 -29.16 3.61 20.35
N LEU A 63 -27.99 3.54 20.93
CA LEU A 63 -27.53 4.46 21.97
C LEU A 63 -26.60 5.48 21.30
N THR A 64 -27.09 6.71 21.11
CA THR A 64 -26.36 7.80 20.46
C THR A 64 -26.48 9.09 21.28
N THR A 65 -25.67 10.09 20.96
CA THR A 65 -25.82 11.44 21.52
C THR A 65 -27.07 12.14 20.97
N ASN A 66 -27.64 13.06 21.75
CA ASN A 66 -28.93 13.70 21.43
C ASN A 66 -28.88 14.50 20.12
N ASP A 67 -27.74 15.11 19.80
CA ASP A 67 -27.51 15.86 18.56
C ASP A 67 -27.57 14.97 17.30
N LYS A 68 -27.30 13.67 17.43
CA LYS A 68 -27.30 12.70 16.31
C LYS A 68 -28.58 11.88 16.22
N LEU A 69 -29.47 11.96 17.20
CA LEU A 69 -30.71 11.18 17.22
C LEU A 69 -31.56 11.43 15.97
N SER A 70 -31.76 12.70 15.61
CA SER A 70 -32.55 13.09 14.43
C SER A 70 -31.93 12.56 13.13
N HIS A 71 -30.60 12.58 13.02
CA HIS A 71 -29.87 12.03 11.87
C HIS A 71 -30.14 10.54 11.69
N TYR A 72 -29.97 9.72 12.74
CA TYR A 72 -30.18 8.27 12.63
C TYR A 72 -31.65 7.89 12.45
N VAL A 73 -32.58 8.61 13.10
CA VAL A 73 -34.03 8.41 12.89
C VAL A 73 -34.40 8.73 11.45
N SER A 74 -33.94 9.88 10.93
CA SER A 74 -34.16 10.28 9.54
C SER A 74 -33.53 9.29 8.56
N ALA A 75 -32.30 8.84 8.81
CA ALA A 75 -31.60 7.91 7.93
C ALA A 75 -32.29 6.53 7.85
N MET A 76 -32.97 6.10 8.91
CA MET A 76 -33.70 4.83 8.96
C MET A 76 -35.14 4.93 8.39
N ILE A 77 -35.76 6.11 8.47
CA ILE A 77 -37.17 6.32 8.05
C ILE A 77 -37.26 6.91 6.64
N HIS A 78 -36.36 7.82 6.29
CA HIS A 78 -36.40 8.57 5.04
C HIS A 78 -35.41 8.02 4.02
N HIS A 79 -35.92 7.78 2.80
CA HIS A 79 -35.09 7.46 1.65
C HIS A 79 -34.36 8.71 1.15
N HIS A 80 -33.11 8.88 1.58
CA HIS A 80 -32.25 9.94 1.06
C HIS A 80 -31.82 9.60 -0.38
N PRO A 81 -31.91 10.56 -1.33
CA PRO A 81 -31.44 10.31 -2.69
C PRO A 81 -29.93 10.08 -2.70
N ILE A 82 -29.52 8.99 -3.34
CA ILE A 82 -28.09 8.63 -3.49
C ILE A 82 -27.49 9.50 -4.60
N GLU A 83 -26.52 10.34 -4.27
CA GLU A 83 -25.79 11.19 -5.22
C GLU A 83 -24.40 10.64 -5.55
N SER A 84 -23.86 11.02 -6.72
CA SER A 84 -22.55 10.57 -7.18
C SER A 84 -21.41 11.39 -6.57
N LYS A 85 -20.34 10.71 -6.14
CA LYS A 85 -19.06 11.30 -5.72
C LYS A 85 -17.94 11.11 -6.75
N PHE A 86 -18.30 10.71 -7.98
CA PHE A 86 -17.32 10.32 -9.00
C PHE A 86 -16.43 11.48 -9.48
N ILE A 87 -16.91 12.73 -9.42
CA ILE A 87 -16.15 13.92 -9.86
C ILE A 87 -14.79 13.98 -9.14
N ASP A 88 -14.76 13.72 -7.82
CA ASP A 88 -13.56 13.82 -6.99
C ASP A 88 -12.46 12.83 -7.40
N LYS A 89 -12.85 11.71 -8.01
CA LYS A 89 -11.96 10.62 -8.45
C LYS A 89 -11.90 10.48 -9.97
N MET A 90 -12.52 11.39 -10.72
CA MET A 90 -12.64 11.26 -12.17
C MET A 90 -11.29 11.23 -12.87
N VAL A 91 -10.32 12.04 -12.42
CA VAL A 91 -8.98 12.12 -13.01
C VAL A 91 -8.23 10.78 -12.89
N ASP A 92 -8.27 10.15 -11.71
CA ASP A 92 -7.63 8.85 -11.47
C ASP A 92 -8.31 7.74 -12.28
N ASN A 93 -9.64 7.73 -12.34
CA ASN A 93 -10.39 6.73 -13.09
C ASN A 93 -10.21 6.90 -14.61
N LEU A 94 -10.11 8.14 -15.12
CA LEU A 94 -9.80 8.38 -16.52
C LEU A 94 -8.41 7.84 -16.87
N ASN A 95 -7.40 8.08 -16.03
CA ASN A 95 -6.07 7.51 -16.23
C ASN A 95 -6.10 5.97 -16.27
N ALA A 96 -6.91 5.33 -15.43
CA ALA A 96 -7.06 3.88 -15.42
C ALA A 96 -7.61 3.35 -16.75
N GLU A 97 -8.67 3.97 -17.30
CA GLU A 97 -9.24 3.57 -18.59
C GLU A 97 -8.28 3.80 -19.76
N ILE A 98 -7.52 4.90 -19.72
CA ILE A 98 -6.46 5.17 -20.70
C ILE A 98 -5.35 4.12 -20.59
N SER A 99 -4.97 3.72 -19.37
CA SER A 99 -3.97 2.66 -19.14
C SER A 99 -4.45 1.27 -19.60
N LEU A 100 -5.75 0.99 -19.51
CA LEU A 100 -6.35 -0.25 -20.01
C LEU A 100 -6.51 -0.26 -21.53
N GLY A 101 -6.48 0.92 -22.17
CA GLY A 101 -6.73 1.09 -23.60
C GLY A 101 -8.21 1.13 -23.97
N THR A 102 -9.13 1.21 -23.01
CA THR A 102 -10.57 1.38 -23.26
C THR A 102 -10.88 2.78 -23.81
N VAL A 103 -10.09 3.77 -23.38
CA VAL A 103 -10.24 5.18 -23.77
C VAL A 103 -8.94 5.66 -24.40
N THR A 104 -8.96 5.92 -25.69
CA THR A 104 -7.79 6.36 -26.48
C THR A 104 -7.91 7.80 -26.97
N ASN A 105 -9.11 8.39 -26.92
CA ASN A 105 -9.38 9.75 -27.37
C ASN A 105 -10.52 10.41 -26.57
N VAL A 106 -10.70 11.72 -26.75
CA VAL A 106 -11.72 12.51 -26.02
C VAL A 106 -13.14 11.98 -26.24
N ASP A 107 -13.49 11.59 -27.46
CA ASP A 107 -14.84 11.09 -27.78
C ASP A 107 -15.17 9.78 -27.07
N GLU A 108 -14.19 8.87 -27.00
CA GLU A 108 -14.28 7.64 -26.19
C GLU A 108 -14.40 7.97 -24.70
N GLY A 109 -13.67 8.97 -24.21
CA GLY A 109 -13.80 9.46 -22.84
C GLY A 109 -15.19 10.01 -22.53
N VAL A 110 -15.80 10.76 -23.46
CA VAL A 110 -17.17 11.27 -23.32
C VAL A 110 -18.20 10.14 -23.30
N ARG A 111 -17.99 9.12 -24.15
CA ARG A 111 -18.82 7.90 -24.16
C ARG A 111 -18.69 7.13 -22.85
N TRP A 112 -17.47 6.92 -22.37
CA TRP A 112 -17.18 6.29 -21.09
C TRP A 112 -17.90 6.99 -19.94
N LEU A 113 -17.80 8.33 -19.87
CA LEU A 113 -18.50 9.11 -18.85
C LEU A 113 -20.02 8.94 -18.92
N GLY A 114 -20.57 8.69 -20.12
CA GLY A 114 -21.98 8.38 -20.34
C GLY A 114 -22.47 7.07 -19.70
N TYR A 115 -21.58 6.11 -19.41
CA TYR A 115 -21.94 4.88 -18.71
C TYR A 115 -21.94 5.01 -17.18
N THR A 116 -21.52 6.16 -16.65
CA THR A 116 -21.35 6.35 -15.21
C THR A 116 -22.65 6.73 -14.50
N TYR A 117 -22.73 6.41 -13.20
CA TYR A 117 -23.82 6.90 -12.34
C TYR A 117 -23.85 8.43 -12.24
N LEU A 118 -22.68 9.08 -12.36
CA LEU A 118 -22.56 10.53 -12.40
C LEU A 118 -23.41 11.12 -13.52
N PHE A 119 -23.29 10.60 -14.74
CA PHE A 119 -24.08 11.07 -15.88
C PHE A 119 -25.59 10.94 -15.65
N VAL A 120 -26.03 9.79 -15.13
CA VAL A 120 -27.46 9.57 -14.79
C VAL A 120 -27.94 10.59 -13.76
N ARG A 121 -27.11 10.92 -12.76
CA ARG A 121 -27.47 11.91 -11.74
C ARG A 121 -27.41 13.35 -12.22
N MET A 122 -26.44 13.74 -13.04
CA MET A 122 -26.43 15.04 -13.71
C MET A 122 -27.70 15.23 -14.55
N LYS A 123 -28.17 14.17 -15.21
CA LYS A 123 -29.46 14.15 -15.93
C LYS A 123 -30.69 14.04 -15.04
N LYS A 124 -30.62 13.79 -13.73
CA LYS A 124 -31.81 13.80 -12.86
C LYS A 124 -31.88 15.01 -11.94
N ASN A 125 -30.72 15.49 -11.49
CA ASN A 125 -30.60 16.57 -10.53
C ASN A 125 -29.42 17.49 -10.90
N PRO A 126 -29.54 18.29 -11.97
CA PRO A 126 -28.43 19.05 -12.54
C PRO A 126 -27.85 20.10 -11.58
N LEU A 127 -28.71 20.71 -10.74
CA LEU A 127 -28.31 21.76 -9.80
C LEU A 127 -27.25 21.29 -8.79
N VAL A 128 -27.31 20.04 -8.34
CA VAL A 128 -26.33 19.48 -7.39
C VAL A 128 -24.94 19.39 -8.00
N TYR A 129 -24.85 19.29 -9.33
CA TYR A 129 -23.59 19.20 -10.06
C TYR A 129 -23.18 20.54 -10.68
N GLY A 130 -23.82 21.65 -10.27
CA GLY A 130 -23.51 23.00 -10.76
C GLY A 130 -23.98 23.29 -12.18
N ILE A 131 -24.94 22.52 -12.70
CA ILE A 131 -25.49 22.69 -14.06
C ILE A 131 -26.82 23.43 -13.95
N ASN A 132 -26.96 24.51 -14.71
CA ASN A 132 -28.19 25.30 -14.71
C ASN A 132 -29.30 24.61 -15.51
N TYR A 133 -30.56 24.88 -15.19
CA TYR A 133 -31.70 24.32 -15.94
C TYR A 133 -31.71 24.76 -17.41
N SER A 134 -31.30 25.99 -17.71
CA SER A 134 -31.18 26.51 -19.07
C SER A 134 -30.12 25.75 -19.89
N GLU A 135 -28.95 25.48 -19.29
CA GLU A 135 -27.88 24.70 -19.94
C GLU A 135 -28.31 23.28 -20.26
N ARG A 136 -29.14 22.70 -19.41
CA ARG A 136 -29.73 21.38 -19.64
C ARG A 136 -30.79 21.38 -20.74
N GLU A 137 -31.60 22.44 -20.85
CA GLU A 137 -32.57 22.56 -21.94
C GLU A 137 -31.86 22.66 -23.30
N ASP A 138 -30.73 23.38 -23.35
CA ASP A 138 -29.91 23.53 -24.55
C ASP A 138 -29.07 22.27 -24.87
N ASP A 139 -28.61 21.51 -23.87
CA ASP A 139 -27.83 20.27 -24.02
C ASP A 139 -28.43 19.10 -23.20
N PRO A 140 -29.49 18.44 -23.69
CA PRO A 140 -30.17 17.35 -22.96
C PRO A 140 -29.29 16.14 -22.65
N GLU A 141 -28.27 15.90 -23.47
CA GLU A 141 -27.31 14.80 -23.32
C GLU A 141 -26.00 15.23 -22.64
N LEU A 142 -25.91 16.49 -22.20
CA LEU A 142 -24.76 17.07 -21.51
C LEU A 142 -23.44 16.76 -22.25
N GLY A 143 -23.47 16.75 -23.59
CA GLY A 143 -22.32 16.42 -24.43
C GLY A 143 -21.18 17.41 -24.23
N LYS A 144 -21.49 18.71 -24.20
CA LYS A 144 -20.50 19.77 -23.99
C LYS A 144 -19.88 19.67 -22.60
N GLN A 145 -20.72 19.52 -21.57
CA GLN A 145 -20.26 19.40 -20.19
C GLN A 145 -19.36 18.18 -19.99
N ARG A 146 -19.72 17.02 -20.55
CA ARG A 146 -18.91 15.81 -20.48
C ARG A 146 -17.57 15.99 -21.18
N ARG A 147 -17.56 16.64 -22.36
CA ARG A 147 -16.32 16.93 -23.09
C ARG A 147 -15.41 17.84 -22.27
N GLU A 148 -15.94 18.91 -21.67
CA GLU A 148 -15.17 19.81 -20.81
C GLU A 148 -14.56 19.09 -19.60
N LEU A 149 -15.33 18.22 -18.93
CA LEU A 149 -14.82 17.42 -17.81
C LEU A 149 -13.68 16.49 -18.23
N ILE A 150 -13.82 15.78 -19.36
CA ILE A 150 -12.78 14.88 -19.88
C ILE A 150 -11.53 15.65 -20.29
N VAL A 151 -11.68 16.76 -21.02
CA VAL A 151 -10.55 17.59 -21.46
C VAL A 151 -9.82 18.19 -20.26
N ASN A 152 -10.53 18.68 -19.24
CA ASN A 152 -9.90 19.23 -18.02
C ASN A 152 -9.13 18.15 -17.24
N ALA A 153 -9.71 16.95 -17.13
CA ALA A 153 -9.04 15.82 -16.51
C ALA A 153 -7.79 15.39 -17.30
N ALA A 154 -7.89 15.30 -18.63
CA ALA A 154 -6.77 14.96 -19.51
C ALA A 154 -5.64 16.00 -19.44
N LYS A 155 -5.97 17.30 -19.42
CA LYS A 155 -4.98 18.38 -19.23
C LYS A 155 -4.25 18.26 -17.90
N THR A 156 -4.95 17.88 -16.84
CA THR A 156 -4.35 17.64 -15.52
C THR A 156 -3.37 16.48 -15.56
N LEU A 157 -3.77 15.34 -16.14
CA LEU A 157 -2.90 14.17 -16.31
C LEU A 157 -1.70 14.46 -17.21
N HIS A 158 -1.90 15.28 -18.25
CA HIS A 158 -0.85 15.69 -19.17
C HIS A 158 0.21 16.55 -18.49
N LYS A 159 -0.22 17.55 -17.69
CA LYS A 159 0.69 18.41 -16.93
C LYS A 159 1.63 17.63 -16.01
N ILE A 160 1.14 16.55 -15.40
CA ILE A 160 1.91 15.72 -14.47
C ILE A 160 2.84 14.73 -15.20
N GLY A 161 2.61 14.50 -16.50
CA GLY A 161 3.36 13.54 -17.31
C GLY A 161 2.83 12.11 -17.23
N MET A 162 1.58 11.92 -16.77
CA MET A 162 0.95 10.58 -16.72
C MET A 162 0.44 10.14 -18.10
N ILE A 163 0.02 11.11 -18.93
CA ILE A 163 -0.38 10.90 -20.32
C ILE A 163 0.26 11.97 -21.22
N LYS A 164 0.40 11.69 -22.51
CA LYS A 164 0.54 12.72 -23.54
C LYS A 164 -0.82 12.96 -24.16
N PHE A 165 -1.26 14.21 -24.13
CA PHE A 165 -2.53 14.62 -24.74
C PHE A 165 -2.24 15.46 -25.99
N TYR A 166 -2.70 15.00 -27.14
CA TYR A 166 -2.52 15.67 -28.42
C TYR A 166 -3.76 16.52 -28.73
N GLU A 167 -3.76 17.80 -28.35
CA GLU A 167 -4.93 18.70 -28.51
C GLU A 167 -5.42 18.82 -29.96
N ASP A 168 -4.54 18.68 -30.95
CA ASP A 168 -4.91 18.77 -32.38
C ASP A 168 -5.74 17.57 -32.87
N THR A 169 -5.53 16.39 -32.27
CA THR A 169 -6.15 15.12 -32.70
C THR A 169 -7.08 14.53 -31.65
N ASP A 170 -7.19 15.17 -30.48
CA ASP A 170 -7.92 14.70 -29.31
C ASP A 170 -7.50 13.29 -28.84
N TYR A 171 -6.25 12.87 -29.12
CA TYR A 171 -5.74 11.53 -28.79
C TYR A 171 -4.94 11.50 -27.49
N PHE A 172 -5.02 10.38 -26.76
CA PHE A 172 -4.30 10.12 -25.51
C PHE A 172 -3.26 9.01 -25.70
N GLU A 173 -2.04 9.26 -25.26
CA GLU A 173 -0.99 8.24 -25.17
C GLU A 173 -0.57 8.07 -23.71
N ILE A 174 -0.74 6.86 -23.17
CA ILE A 174 -0.37 6.53 -21.79
C ILE A 174 1.16 6.55 -21.60
N GLN A 175 1.65 7.14 -20.51
CA GLN A 175 3.06 7.07 -20.10
C GLN A 175 3.26 6.04 -18.98
N ASP A 176 4.48 5.59 -18.74
CA ASP A 176 4.78 4.57 -17.73
C ASP A 176 4.34 4.99 -16.32
N ILE A 177 4.50 6.26 -15.96
CA ILE A 177 4.01 6.81 -14.67
C ILE A 177 2.49 6.65 -14.55
N GLY A 178 1.75 6.90 -15.64
CA GLY A 178 0.30 6.71 -15.68
C GLY A 178 -0.10 5.24 -15.51
N ARG A 179 0.62 4.32 -16.17
CA ARG A 179 0.41 2.87 -16.02
C ARG A 179 0.67 2.42 -14.59
N ILE A 180 1.77 2.86 -13.99
CA ILE A 180 2.14 2.54 -12.62
C ILE A 180 1.08 3.07 -11.63
N ALA A 181 0.60 4.30 -11.81
CA ALA A 181 -0.44 4.87 -10.95
C ALA A 181 -1.74 4.04 -10.98
N SER A 182 -2.15 3.60 -12.17
CA SER A 182 -3.31 2.74 -12.35
C SER A 182 -3.11 1.37 -11.68
N ASN A 183 -1.98 0.72 -11.94
CA ASN A 183 -1.69 -0.63 -11.43
C ASN A 183 -1.61 -0.69 -9.89
N TYR A 184 -1.14 0.38 -9.26
CA TYR A 184 -0.96 0.44 -7.79
C TYR A 184 -2.02 1.28 -7.08
N TYR A 185 -3.06 1.76 -7.78
CA TYR A 185 -4.14 2.56 -7.22
C TYR A 185 -3.63 3.80 -6.45
N ILE A 186 -2.73 4.55 -7.06
CA ILE A 186 -2.15 5.78 -6.50
C ILE A 186 -2.78 6.99 -7.16
N THR A 187 -3.08 8.01 -6.36
CA THR A 187 -3.71 9.22 -6.86
C THR A 187 -2.76 10.07 -7.69
N TYR A 188 -3.28 10.77 -8.69
CA TYR A 188 -2.49 11.64 -9.58
C TYR A 188 -1.73 12.72 -8.80
N LYS A 189 -2.31 13.22 -7.70
CA LYS A 189 -1.69 14.23 -6.83
C LYS A 189 -0.43 13.70 -6.15
N SER A 190 -0.44 12.44 -5.73
CA SER A 190 0.76 11.81 -5.16
C SER A 190 1.81 11.56 -6.22
N MET A 191 1.40 11.19 -7.44
CA MET A 191 2.32 11.06 -8.56
C MET A 191 2.98 12.39 -8.95
N GLU A 192 2.27 13.52 -8.85
CA GLU A 192 2.87 14.86 -9.02
C GLU A 192 4.01 15.07 -8.01
N ILE A 193 3.76 14.79 -6.73
CA ILE A 193 4.77 14.90 -5.66
C ILE A 193 5.97 13.99 -5.90
N PHE A 194 5.74 12.75 -6.32
CA PHE A 194 6.80 11.79 -6.60
C PHE A 194 7.63 12.22 -7.81
N ASN A 195 6.98 12.70 -8.87
CA ASN A 195 7.68 13.15 -10.07
C ASN A 195 8.59 14.35 -9.79
N GLU A 196 8.17 15.27 -8.93
CA GLU A 196 8.94 16.46 -8.55
C GLU A 196 10.09 16.17 -7.58
N LYS A 197 9.90 15.26 -6.61
CA LYS A 197 10.84 15.08 -5.48
C LYS A 197 11.78 13.90 -5.65
N LEU A 198 11.40 12.88 -6.42
CA LEU A 198 12.22 11.68 -6.61
C LEU A 198 13.40 12.02 -7.54
N LYS A 199 14.61 11.67 -7.12
CA LYS A 199 15.87 11.89 -7.86
C LYS A 199 16.61 10.57 -8.05
N GLU A 200 17.57 10.55 -8.98
CA GLU A 200 18.42 9.39 -9.32
C GLU A 200 19.20 8.82 -8.12
N SER A 201 19.73 9.68 -7.26
CA SER A 201 20.42 9.30 -6.04
C SER A 201 19.75 9.91 -4.81
N MET A 202 19.30 9.06 -3.89
CA MET A 202 18.69 9.47 -2.63
C MET A 202 18.99 8.48 -1.51
N LYS A 203 19.06 8.99 -0.28
CA LYS A 203 19.13 8.17 0.93
C LYS A 203 17.75 7.70 1.36
N GLU A 204 17.70 6.58 2.07
CA GLU A 204 16.48 5.98 2.63
C GLU A 204 15.62 6.98 3.42
N ALA A 205 16.23 7.80 4.29
CA ALA A 205 15.51 8.83 5.06
C ALA A 205 14.77 9.86 4.16
N ASN A 206 15.34 10.21 3.01
CA ASN A 206 14.68 11.11 2.05
C ASN A 206 13.50 10.42 1.36
N ILE A 207 13.63 9.14 1.02
CA ILE A 207 12.56 8.35 0.40
C ILE A 207 11.38 8.20 1.38
N LEU A 208 11.66 7.85 2.64
CA LEU A 208 10.63 7.79 3.69
C LEU A 208 9.93 9.15 3.85
N SER A 209 10.67 10.26 3.80
CA SER A 209 10.10 11.61 3.86
C SER A 209 9.20 11.94 2.66
N ILE A 210 9.54 11.47 1.44
CA ILE A 210 8.71 11.65 0.25
C ILE A 210 7.42 10.84 0.37
N ILE A 211 7.51 9.58 0.79
CA ILE A 211 6.34 8.72 1.03
C ILE A 211 5.38 9.37 2.03
N SER A 212 5.91 9.94 3.12
CA SER A 212 5.05 10.56 4.14
C SER A 212 4.30 11.81 3.68
N GLN A 213 4.70 12.42 2.56
CA GLN A 213 4.05 13.60 1.98
C GLN A 213 2.96 13.25 0.96
N SER A 214 2.70 11.97 0.75
CA SER A 214 1.72 11.49 -0.21
C SER A 214 0.31 11.97 0.12
N SER A 215 -0.48 12.27 -0.90
CA SER A 215 -1.82 12.83 -0.73
C SER A 215 -2.84 11.81 -0.19
N GLU A 216 -2.52 10.52 -0.21
CA GLU A 216 -3.28 9.45 0.45
C GLU A 216 -3.32 9.60 1.98
N PHE A 217 -2.38 10.37 2.53
CA PHE A 217 -2.29 10.66 3.96
C PHE A 217 -2.84 12.05 4.33
N ALA A 218 -3.33 12.84 3.37
CA ALA A 218 -3.72 14.24 3.59
C ALA A 218 -4.78 14.43 4.70
N ASP A 219 -5.61 13.41 4.91
CA ASP A 219 -6.68 13.42 5.91
C ASP A 219 -6.21 12.98 7.31
N LEU A 220 -5.00 12.41 7.45
CA LEU A 220 -4.43 12.09 8.76
C LEU A 220 -4.03 13.38 9.47
N LYS A 221 -4.61 13.62 10.65
CA LYS A 221 -4.26 14.77 11.50
C LYS A 221 -3.50 14.32 12.74
N SER A 222 -2.50 15.12 13.12
CA SER A 222 -1.83 14.99 14.40
C SER A 222 -2.71 15.59 15.51
N ARG A 223 -2.76 14.94 16.68
CA ARG A 223 -3.56 15.39 17.83
C ARG A 223 -2.70 15.59 19.07
N GLU A 224 -3.09 16.52 19.93
CA GLU A 224 -2.34 16.81 21.16
C GLU A 224 -2.27 15.61 22.12
N VAL A 225 -3.32 14.78 22.16
CA VAL A 225 -3.41 13.62 23.06
C VAL A 225 -2.37 12.54 22.73
N GLU A 226 -1.94 12.45 21.46
CA GLU A 226 -0.96 11.48 20.97
C GLU A 226 0.45 12.06 20.83
N ALA A 227 0.63 13.38 20.95
CA ALA A 227 1.90 14.07 20.74
C ALA A 227 3.04 13.52 21.62
N LYS A 228 2.77 13.26 22.92
CA LYS A 228 3.77 12.70 23.85
C LYS A 228 4.23 11.30 23.44
N GLU A 229 3.31 10.48 22.95
CA GLU A 229 3.63 9.13 22.48
C GLU A 229 4.41 9.18 21.16
N LEU A 230 4.05 10.09 20.25
CA LEU A 230 4.76 10.31 19.00
C LEU A 230 6.22 10.76 19.24
N GLU A 231 6.47 11.68 20.18
CA GLU A 231 7.85 12.06 20.55
C GLU A 231 8.62 10.86 21.14
N ARG A 232 8.00 10.07 22.02
CA ARG A 232 8.63 8.85 22.56
C ARG A 232 9.00 7.86 21.44
N LEU A 233 8.12 7.66 20.46
CA LEU A 233 8.37 6.78 19.32
C LEU A 233 9.46 7.33 18.39
N LYS A 234 9.50 8.64 18.19
CA LYS A 234 10.53 9.32 17.41
C LYS A 234 11.92 9.13 18.01
N GLU A 235 12.05 9.25 19.33
CA GLU A 235 13.35 9.10 20.02
C GLU A 235 13.82 7.63 20.10
N ASN A 236 12.90 6.69 20.34
CA ASN A 236 13.27 5.31 20.69
C ASN A 236 13.14 4.30 19.53
N ALA A 237 12.35 4.61 18.50
CA ALA A 237 11.96 3.64 17.48
C ALA A 237 12.21 4.09 16.03
N CYS A 238 12.76 5.29 15.81
CA CYS A 238 13.02 5.81 14.47
C CYS A 238 14.54 5.92 14.20
N PRO A 239 15.13 4.96 13.46
CA PRO A 239 16.55 5.02 13.08
C PRO A 239 16.86 6.14 12.07
N CYS A 240 15.90 6.49 11.19
CA CYS A 240 16.08 7.49 10.15
C CYS A 240 15.68 8.89 10.61
N GLN A 241 16.46 9.90 10.21
CA GLN A 241 16.19 11.30 10.52
C GLN A 241 14.85 11.77 9.92
N ILE A 242 14.02 12.40 10.75
CA ILE A 242 12.72 12.94 10.36
C ILE A 242 12.86 14.46 10.24
N LYS A 243 12.68 14.98 9.03
CA LYS A 243 12.80 16.42 8.73
C LYS A 243 11.62 17.24 9.23
N HIS A 244 10.45 16.62 9.34
CA HIS A 244 9.19 17.27 9.72
C HIS A 244 8.96 17.21 11.23
N THR A 245 8.15 18.12 11.74
CA THR A 245 7.75 18.14 13.16
C THR A 245 6.68 17.07 13.44
N THR A 246 6.53 16.67 14.70
CA THR A 246 5.50 15.72 15.17
C THR A 246 4.07 16.24 14.99
N ASP A 247 3.91 17.56 14.92
CA ASP A 247 2.63 18.22 14.67
C ASP A 247 2.19 18.15 13.20
N ASP A 248 3.13 17.92 12.27
CA ASP A 248 2.83 17.79 10.84
C ASP A 248 2.36 16.37 10.50
N THR A 249 1.41 16.28 9.57
CA THR A 249 0.88 15.01 9.05
C THR A 249 2.01 14.14 8.48
N ALA A 250 2.93 14.74 7.72
CA ALA A 250 4.05 13.99 7.16
C ALA A 250 5.02 13.51 8.24
N GLY A 251 5.21 14.28 9.32
CA GLY A 251 6.01 13.83 10.47
C GLY A 251 5.37 12.63 11.17
N LYS A 252 4.08 12.71 11.48
CA LYS A 252 3.32 11.61 12.09
C LYS A 252 3.38 10.33 11.25
N VAL A 253 3.13 10.42 9.94
CA VAL A 253 3.18 9.25 9.03
C VAL A 253 4.57 8.62 9.03
N ASN A 254 5.62 9.43 8.98
CA ASN A 254 7.00 8.95 9.00
C ASN A 254 7.32 8.18 10.29
N ILE A 255 6.97 8.76 11.45
CA ILE A 255 7.16 8.13 12.76
C ILE A 255 6.40 6.80 12.84
N LEU A 256 5.13 6.77 12.42
CA LEU A 256 4.31 5.55 12.47
C LEU A 256 4.86 4.45 11.56
N LEU A 257 5.38 4.80 10.39
CA LEU A 257 6.01 3.86 9.48
C LEU A 257 7.30 3.27 10.08
N GLN A 258 8.18 4.12 10.60
CA GLN A 258 9.43 3.65 11.22
C GLN A 258 9.16 2.85 12.50
N ALA A 259 8.21 3.28 13.34
CA ALA A 259 7.79 2.55 14.54
C ALA A 259 7.21 1.17 14.20
N TYR A 260 6.48 1.06 13.09
CA TYR A 260 5.99 -0.23 12.60
C TYR A 260 7.14 -1.17 12.23
N LEU A 261 8.12 -0.67 11.45
CA LEU A 261 9.30 -1.42 11.02
C LEU A 261 10.17 -1.86 12.22
N SER A 262 10.31 -1.01 13.24
CA SER A 262 11.03 -1.32 14.48
C SER A 262 10.26 -2.22 15.45
N ASN A 263 9.05 -2.67 15.08
CA ASN A 263 8.16 -3.45 15.95
C ASN A 263 7.93 -2.80 17.33
N ALA A 264 7.80 -1.47 17.35
CA ALA A 264 7.59 -0.70 18.57
C ALA A 264 6.18 -0.91 19.13
N ASN A 265 6.06 -0.80 20.46
CA ASN A 265 4.76 -0.91 21.13
C ASN A 265 4.04 0.45 21.09
N ILE A 266 2.86 0.47 20.48
CA ILE A 266 1.97 1.63 20.41
C ILE A 266 0.80 1.37 21.36
N GLU A 267 0.54 2.29 22.29
CA GLU A 267 -0.47 2.18 23.33
C GLU A 267 -1.79 2.82 22.91
N ASN A 268 -1.75 3.98 22.25
CA ASN A 268 -2.96 4.68 21.84
C ASN A 268 -3.68 3.94 20.69
N PHE A 269 -4.93 3.55 20.93
CA PHE A 269 -5.78 2.86 19.94
C PHE A 269 -5.88 3.58 18.59
N ALA A 270 -6.01 4.92 18.60
CA ALA A 270 -6.09 5.68 17.36
C ALA A 270 -4.78 5.63 16.57
N LEU A 271 -3.63 5.67 17.24
CA LEU A 271 -2.32 5.51 16.61
C LEU A 271 -2.10 4.09 16.08
N ILE A 272 -2.61 3.05 16.76
CA ILE A 272 -2.56 1.67 16.26
C ILE A 272 -3.34 1.57 14.94
N SER A 273 -4.55 2.13 14.91
CA SER A 273 -5.38 2.16 13.71
C SER A 273 -4.73 2.97 12.58
N ASP A 274 -4.16 4.14 12.90
CA ASP A 274 -3.44 4.96 11.92
C ASP A 274 -2.19 4.27 11.39
N SER A 275 -1.43 3.58 12.24
CA SER A 275 -0.24 2.81 11.83
C SER A 275 -0.61 1.70 10.86
N ALA A 276 -1.68 0.94 11.13
CA ALA A 276 -2.16 -0.10 10.22
C ALA A 276 -2.57 0.48 8.85
N TYR A 277 -3.28 1.62 8.86
CA TYR A 277 -3.66 2.33 7.64
C TYR A 277 -2.44 2.83 6.84
N VAL A 278 -1.49 3.47 7.53
CA VAL A 278 -0.24 3.97 6.93
C VAL A 278 0.54 2.83 6.26
N VAL A 279 0.68 1.69 6.92
CA VAL A 279 1.43 0.54 6.38
C VAL A 279 0.76 -0.05 5.15
N GLN A 280 -0.56 -0.22 5.18
CA GLN A 280 -1.33 -0.76 4.04
C GLN A 280 -1.14 0.10 2.79
N ILE A 281 -1.20 1.43 2.94
CA ILE A 281 -1.02 2.37 1.84
C ILE A 281 0.44 2.49 1.43
N THR A 282 1.36 2.49 2.40
CA THR A 282 2.79 2.61 2.11
C THR A 282 3.28 1.42 1.29
N SER A 283 2.82 0.20 1.57
CA SER A 283 3.19 -1.00 0.81
C SER A 283 2.97 -0.84 -0.70
N ARG A 284 1.80 -0.34 -1.12
CA ARG A 284 1.51 -0.05 -2.55
C ARG A 284 2.31 1.15 -3.09
N ILE A 285 2.53 2.19 -2.28
CA ILE A 285 3.30 3.37 -2.69
C ILE A 285 4.77 3.00 -2.95
N VAL A 286 5.43 2.30 -2.02
CA VAL A 286 6.84 1.90 -2.19
C VAL A 286 6.98 1.02 -3.41
N ARG A 287 6.03 0.11 -3.64
CA ARG A 287 6.04 -0.75 -4.83
C ARG A 287 5.89 0.04 -6.14
N ALA A 288 5.04 1.06 -6.16
CA ALA A 288 4.93 1.94 -7.32
C ALA A 288 6.18 2.79 -7.54
N LEU A 289 6.74 3.36 -6.46
CA LEU A 289 7.99 4.12 -6.53
C LEU A 289 9.13 3.24 -7.05
N PHE A 290 9.18 1.97 -6.64
CA PHE A 290 10.16 1.01 -7.14
C PHE A 290 10.04 0.82 -8.66
N GLU A 291 8.83 0.62 -9.18
CA GLU A 291 8.63 0.52 -10.64
C GLU A 291 8.93 1.84 -11.37
N ILE A 292 8.69 3.00 -10.75
CA ILE A 292 9.11 4.30 -11.30
C ILE A 292 10.63 4.38 -11.40
N ALA A 293 11.34 3.98 -10.34
CA ALA A 293 12.81 3.98 -10.32
C ALA A 293 13.38 3.03 -11.38
N LEU A 294 12.76 1.86 -11.58
CA LEU A 294 13.11 0.93 -12.65
C LEU A 294 12.86 1.52 -14.04
N SER A 295 11.71 2.15 -14.28
CA SER A 295 11.39 2.78 -15.58
C SER A 295 12.36 3.92 -15.96
N ARG A 296 13.03 4.50 -14.97
CA ARG A 296 14.03 5.56 -15.11
C ARG A 296 15.47 5.05 -15.05
N ASN A 297 15.67 3.75 -14.90
CA ASN A 297 16.97 3.10 -14.76
C ASN A 297 17.81 3.58 -13.55
N TRP A 298 17.18 3.94 -12.43
CA TRP A 298 17.90 4.42 -11.24
C TRP A 298 18.32 3.25 -10.33
N ALA A 299 19.58 2.86 -10.33
CA ALA A 299 20.08 1.68 -9.61
C ALA A 299 19.98 1.82 -8.09
N GLN A 300 20.64 2.83 -7.51
CA GLN A 300 20.66 3.05 -6.06
C GLN A 300 19.24 3.16 -5.47
N VAL A 301 18.37 3.96 -6.08
CA VAL A 301 17.01 4.18 -5.57
C VAL A 301 16.15 2.93 -5.73
N SER A 302 16.31 2.17 -6.81
CA SER A 302 15.62 0.88 -6.99
C SER A 302 16.03 -0.13 -5.92
N SER A 303 17.32 -0.22 -5.57
CA SER A 303 17.78 -1.10 -4.49
C SER A 303 17.16 -0.70 -3.15
N ILE A 304 17.22 0.58 -2.78
CA ILE A 304 16.67 1.06 -1.50
C ILE A 304 15.16 0.84 -1.43
N LEU A 305 14.42 1.08 -2.52
CA LEU A 305 12.97 0.87 -2.56
C LEU A 305 12.60 -0.61 -2.50
N LEU A 306 13.38 -1.48 -3.14
CA LEU A 306 13.19 -2.93 -3.04
C LEU A 306 13.41 -3.41 -1.61
N ASP A 307 14.44 -2.91 -0.94
CA ASP A 307 14.71 -3.23 0.46
C ASP A 307 13.62 -2.70 1.37
N LEU A 308 13.13 -1.47 1.16
CA LEU A 308 11.97 -0.95 1.89
C LEU A 308 10.71 -1.80 1.67
N CYS A 309 10.46 -2.30 0.45
CA CYS A 309 9.38 -3.25 0.21
C CYS A 309 9.52 -4.50 1.09
N LYS A 310 10.73 -5.09 1.15
CA LYS A 310 11.01 -6.25 2.01
C LYS A 310 10.83 -5.91 3.49
N CYS A 311 11.34 -4.77 3.94
CA CYS A 311 11.24 -4.31 5.33
C CYS A 311 9.78 -4.18 5.77
N ILE A 312 8.91 -3.65 4.92
CA ILE A 312 7.47 -3.50 5.23
C ILE A 312 6.79 -4.87 5.35
N VAL A 313 7.08 -5.81 4.45
CA VAL A 313 6.48 -7.16 4.47
C VAL A 313 6.97 -7.96 5.67
N GLN A 314 8.28 -7.94 5.93
CA GLN A 314 8.89 -8.72 7.02
C GLN A 314 8.78 -8.02 8.37
N ARG A 315 8.42 -6.74 8.39
CA ARG A 315 8.36 -5.88 9.59
C ARG A 315 9.68 -5.91 10.37
N MET A 316 10.76 -5.63 9.66
CA MET A 316 12.12 -5.56 10.19
C MET A 316 12.98 -4.63 9.33
N TRP A 317 14.08 -4.11 9.88
CA TRP A 317 15.04 -3.31 9.14
C TRP A 317 16.11 -4.15 8.45
N THR A 318 16.77 -3.57 7.43
CA THR A 318 17.86 -4.20 6.68
C THR A 318 19.11 -4.49 7.51
N PHE A 319 19.36 -3.70 8.56
CA PHE A 319 20.50 -3.89 9.46
C PHE A 319 20.24 -4.95 10.53
N GLU A 320 19.01 -5.45 10.66
CA GLU A 320 18.70 -6.54 11.57
C GLU A 320 19.17 -7.89 11.00
N ASN A 321 19.42 -8.86 11.87
CA ASN A 321 19.85 -10.18 11.44
C ASN A 321 18.78 -10.86 10.56
N PRO A 322 19.13 -11.33 9.34
CA PRO A 322 18.16 -11.94 8.41
C PRO A 322 17.42 -13.14 8.99
N LEU A 323 18.01 -13.85 9.97
CA LEU A 323 17.37 -14.99 10.61
C LEU A 323 16.13 -14.60 11.43
N ALA A 324 15.92 -13.33 11.74
CA ALA A 324 14.70 -12.84 12.38
C ALA A 324 13.43 -13.11 11.55
N GLN A 325 13.56 -13.35 10.24
CA GLN A 325 12.47 -13.77 9.36
C GLN A 325 11.95 -15.18 9.71
N PHE A 326 12.83 -16.04 10.24
CA PHE A 326 12.40 -17.29 10.83
C PHE A 326 11.79 -17.00 12.20
N LYS A 327 10.67 -17.65 12.54
CA LYS A 327 9.92 -17.48 13.81
C LYS A 327 10.72 -17.98 15.04
N LEU A 328 11.88 -17.39 15.27
CA LEU A 328 12.78 -17.67 16.38
C LEU A 328 12.27 -16.98 17.65
N PRO A 329 12.58 -17.53 18.84
CA PRO A 329 12.30 -16.86 20.09
C PRO A 329 12.95 -15.48 20.15
N ARG A 330 12.23 -14.49 20.71
CA ARG A 330 12.70 -13.10 20.81
C ARG A 330 14.05 -12.98 21.52
N GLU A 331 14.30 -13.81 22.54
CA GLU A 331 15.59 -13.83 23.23
C GLU A 331 16.76 -14.24 22.32
N THR A 332 16.53 -15.21 21.43
CA THR A 332 17.55 -15.68 20.48
C THR A 332 17.86 -14.59 19.45
N ILE A 333 16.83 -13.93 18.92
CA ILE A 333 16.97 -12.80 17.99
C ILE A 333 17.73 -11.65 18.65
N MET A 334 17.36 -11.26 19.87
CA MET A 334 18.05 -10.19 20.60
C MET A 334 19.54 -10.48 20.81
N LYS A 335 19.91 -11.74 21.11
CA LYS A 335 21.33 -12.13 21.23
C LYS A 335 22.04 -12.14 19.88
N LEU A 336 21.35 -12.56 18.82
CA LEU A 336 21.82 -12.47 17.43
C LEU A 336 21.85 -11.04 16.88
N GLN A 337 21.31 -10.03 17.57
CA GLN A 337 21.35 -8.63 17.16
C GLN A 337 22.33 -7.81 18.02
N ASN A 338 22.41 -8.11 19.32
CA ASN A 338 23.25 -7.35 20.27
C ASN A 338 24.73 -7.72 20.25
N ASN A 339 25.10 -8.83 19.60
CA ASN A 339 26.49 -9.28 19.56
C ASN A 339 27.24 -8.56 18.43
N SER A 340 28.11 -7.62 18.74
CA SER A 340 28.81 -6.79 17.73
C SER A 340 29.70 -7.57 16.74
N HIS A 341 29.93 -8.86 16.99
CA HIS A 341 30.74 -9.77 16.17
C HIS A 341 29.93 -10.93 15.58
N ILE A 342 28.66 -10.71 15.23
CA ILE A 342 27.88 -11.75 14.53
C ILE A 342 28.55 -12.04 13.16
N PRO A 343 28.90 -13.30 12.89
CA PRO A 343 29.38 -13.71 11.57
C PRO A 343 28.34 -13.43 10.49
N SER A 344 28.78 -13.25 9.24
CA SER A 344 27.84 -13.17 8.12
C SER A 344 27.04 -14.47 7.99
N LEU A 345 25.93 -14.44 7.28
CA LEU A 345 25.13 -15.66 7.08
C LEU A 345 25.95 -16.77 6.37
N GLU A 346 26.86 -16.37 5.48
CA GLU A 346 27.79 -17.27 4.80
C GLU A 346 28.73 -17.93 5.82
N ASP A 347 29.34 -17.14 6.70
CA ASP A 347 30.21 -17.65 7.77
C ASP A 347 29.44 -18.57 8.74
N MET A 348 28.18 -18.23 9.06
CA MET A 348 27.32 -19.03 9.93
C MET A 348 27.01 -20.42 9.36
N ARG A 349 27.09 -20.59 8.03
CA ARG A 349 26.84 -21.87 7.36
C ARG A 349 28.00 -22.84 7.51
N ASP A 350 29.21 -22.33 7.63
CA ASP A 350 30.43 -23.13 7.86
C ASP A 350 30.62 -23.48 9.34
N MET A 351 29.88 -22.85 10.24
CA MET A 351 29.93 -23.13 11.68
C MET A 351 29.19 -24.42 12.06
N SER A 352 29.71 -25.14 13.05
CA SER A 352 28.99 -26.30 13.58
C SER A 352 27.74 -25.88 14.36
N SER A 353 26.75 -26.76 14.45
CA SER A 353 25.56 -26.50 15.28
C SER A 353 25.89 -26.21 16.74
N ALA A 354 27.01 -26.74 17.26
CA ALA A 354 27.47 -26.45 18.62
C ALA A 354 27.96 -25.00 18.74
N ASP A 355 28.72 -24.52 17.76
CA ASP A 355 29.26 -23.16 17.74
C ASP A 355 28.14 -22.12 17.57
N LEU A 356 27.15 -22.41 16.72
CA LEU A 356 25.95 -21.58 16.57
C LEU A 356 25.14 -21.51 17.89
N GLY A 357 25.04 -22.63 18.61
CA GLY A 357 24.41 -22.67 19.93
C GLY A 357 25.17 -21.84 20.98
N GLN A 358 26.50 -21.86 20.93
CA GLN A 358 27.35 -21.02 21.80
C GLN A 358 27.24 -19.54 21.46
N LEU A 359 27.14 -19.18 20.17
CA LEU A 359 26.97 -17.81 19.69
C LEU A 359 25.76 -17.13 20.34
N VAL A 360 24.64 -17.85 20.45
CA VAL A 360 23.41 -17.37 21.11
C VAL A 360 23.33 -17.72 22.60
N ARG A 361 24.38 -18.29 23.18
CA ARG A 361 24.43 -18.78 24.57
C ARG A 361 23.23 -19.69 24.91
N GLN A 362 22.78 -20.48 23.93
CA GLN A 362 21.65 -21.41 24.00
C GLN A 362 21.99 -22.64 23.17
N ASN A 363 22.74 -23.58 23.75
CA ASN A 363 23.22 -24.78 23.05
C ASN A 363 22.11 -25.59 22.38
N ASN A 364 20.91 -25.63 22.98
CA ASN A 364 19.75 -26.35 22.44
C ASN A 364 19.21 -25.76 21.13
N MET A 365 19.47 -24.46 20.87
CA MET A 365 18.98 -23.76 19.68
C MET A 365 19.92 -23.89 18.48
N GLY A 366 21.16 -24.35 18.68
CA GLY A 366 22.17 -24.39 17.62
C GLY A 366 21.79 -25.26 16.42
N THR A 367 21.13 -26.40 16.65
CA THR A 367 20.62 -27.27 15.56
C THR A 367 19.46 -26.63 14.81
N TYR A 368 18.62 -25.86 15.49
CA TYR A 368 17.51 -25.14 14.86
C TYR A 368 18.02 -23.96 14.04
N ILE A 369 18.99 -23.19 14.57
CA ILE A 369 19.64 -22.08 13.86
C ILE A 369 20.36 -22.59 12.62
N SER A 370 21.13 -23.69 12.71
CA SER A 370 21.78 -24.32 11.56
C SER A 370 20.77 -24.66 10.44
N LYS A 371 19.62 -25.27 10.78
CA LYS A 371 18.55 -25.51 9.81
C LYS A 371 18.00 -24.22 9.19
N CYS A 372 17.83 -23.15 9.99
CA CYS A 372 17.38 -21.86 9.48
C CYS A 372 18.39 -21.24 8.51
N VAL A 373 19.69 -21.34 8.80
CA VAL A 373 20.76 -20.87 7.92
C VAL A 373 20.73 -21.66 6.60
N ASP A 374 20.63 -22.99 6.67
CA ASP A 374 20.57 -23.84 5.47
C ASP A 374 19.32 -23.58 4.60
N MET A 375 18.21 -23.19 5.23
CA MET A 375 16.97 -22.85 4.51
C MET A 375 16.97 -21.43 3.93
N PHE A 376 17.86 -20.54 4.36
CA PHE A 376 17.84 -19.16 3.89
C PHE A 376 18.17 -19.09 2.40
N PRO A 377 17.35 -18.41 1.55
CA PRO A 377 17.58 -18.38 0.12
C PRO A 377 18.92 -17.72 -0.27
N MET A 378 19.82 -18.49 -0.87
CA MET A 378 21.10 -18.02 -1.41
C MET A 378 21.32 -18.55 -2.83
N LEU A 379 21.97 -17.74 -3.67
CA LEU A 379 22.24 -18.07 -5.08
C LEU A 379 23.73 -17.99 -5.38
N LYS A 380 24.24 -18.97 -6.13
CA LYS A 380 25.54 -18.89 -6.79
C LYS A 380 25.35 -18.35 -8.20
N LEU A 381 26.06 -17.27 -8.49
CA LEU A 381 25.98 -16.54 -9.76
C LEU A 381 27.31 -16.67 -10.51
N GLU A 382 27.26 -17.20 -11.73
CA GLU A 382 28.42 -17.24 -12.64
C GLU A 382 28.08 -16.47 -13.92
N ALA A 383 28.84 -15.42 -14.22
CA ALA A 383 28.61 -14.58 -15.39
C ALA A 383 29.71 -14.78 -16.44
N HIS A 384 29.30 -15.08 -17.67
CA HIS A 384 30.17 -15.13 -18.84
C HIS A 384 29.87 -13.95 -19.75
N VAL A 385 30.83 -13.04 -19.88
CA VAL A 385 30.71 -11.83 -20.69
C VAL A 385 31.43 -12.03 -22.03
N ALA A 386 30.70 -11.86 -23.13
CA ALA A 386 31.23 -11.95 -24.49
C ALA A 386 30.90 -10.68 -25.30
N PRO A 387 31.89 -9.97 -25.87
CA PRO A 387 31.61 -8.83 -26.73
C PRO A 387 31.01 -9.29 -28.06
N ILE A 388 29.86 -8.73 -28.46
CA ILE A 388 29.30 -8.92 -29.80
C ILE A 388 29.81 -7.81 -30.72
N THR A 389 29.74 -6.57 -30.25
CA THR A 389 30.26 -5.37 -30.94
C THR A 389 30.99 -4.47 -29.94
N ARG A 390 31.52 -3.33 -30.40
CA ARG A 390 32.15 -2.33 -29.51
C ARG A 390 31.21 -1.78 -28.45
N ASN A 391 29.89 -1.77 -28.70
CA ASN A 391 28.89 -1.15 -27.83
C ASN A 391 27.87 -2.16 -27.27
N ILE A 392 28.01 -3.46 -27.59
CA ILE A 392 27.06 -4.49 -27.18
C ILE A 392 27.84 -5.65 -26.56
N LEU A 393 27.59 -5.87 -25.27
CA LEU A 393 28.07 -7.01 -24.51
C LEU A 393 26.94 -8.01 -24.34
N ARG A 394 27.23 -9.28 -24.57
CA ARG A 394 26.35 -10.38 -24.19
C ARG A 394 26.81 -10.92 -22.85
N VAL A 395 25.95 -10.82 -21.84
CA VAL A 395 26.18 -11.43 -20.52
C VAL A 395 25.31 -12.69 -20.43
N THR A 396 25.96 -13.84 -20.25
CA THR A 396 25.27 -15.11 -19.97
C THR A 396 25.42 -15.38 -18.49
N LEU A 397 24.31 -15.34 -17.75
CA LEU A 397 24.29 -15.55 -16.30
C LEU A 397 23.76 -16.95 -15.99
N SER A 398 24.60 -17.79 -15.38
CA SER A 398 24.23 -19.07 -14.80
C SER A 398 23.87 -18.88 -13.33
N ILE A 399 22.67 -19.30 -12.94
CA ILE A 399 22.13 -19.14 -11.59
C ILE A 399 21.93 -20.54 -11.01
N THR A 400 22.60 -20.83 -9.90
CA THR A 400 22.43 -22.11 -9.19
C THR A 400 21.90 -21.86 -7.78
N PRO A 401 20.74 -22.41 -7.39
CA PRO A 401 20.21 -22.26 -6.04
C PRO A 401 21.08 -23.03 -5.04
N ASP A 402 21.45 -22.39 -3.93
CA ASP A 402 22.31 -22.97 -2.91
C ASP A 402 21.68 -22.85 -1.51
N PHE A 403 20.50 -23.45 -1.36
CA PHE A 403 19.77 -23.51 -0.10
C PHE A 403 18.80 -24.69 -0.06
N VAL A 404 18.33 -25.05 1.13
CA VAL A 404 17.37 -26.14 1.34
C VAL A 404 15.94 -25.62 1.23
N TRP A 405 15.17 -26.13 0.27
CA TRP A 405 13.78 -25.73 0.09
C TRP A 405 12.88 -26.19 1.26
N ASN A 406 11.97 -25.31 1.69
CA ASN A 406 10.91 -25.62 2.63
C ASN A 406 9.59 -24.98 2.18
N ASP A 407 8.61 -25.81 1.79
CA ASP A 407 7.29 -25.38 1.29
C ASP A 407 6.52 -24.47 2.28
N ARG A 408 6.81 -24.56 3.59
CA ARG A 408 6.15 -23.71 4.60
C ARG A 408 6.73 -22.30 4.67
N ILE A 409 7.96 -22.11 4.19
CA ILE A 409 8.71 -20.86 4.29
C ILE A 409 8.74 -20.17 2.92
N HIS A 410 9.17 -20.89 1.89
CA HIS A 410 9.33 -20.38 0.52
C HIS A 410 8.03 -20.44 -0.30
N GLY A 411 7.04 -21.20 0.18
CA GLY A 411 5.78 -21.39 -0.54
C GLY A 411 5.99 -22.18 -1.83
N ILE A 412 5.50 -21.64 -2.94
CA ILE A 412 5.52 -22.30 -4.26
C ILE A 412 6.71 -21.80 -5.09
N VAL A 413 7.03 -20.51 -5.01
CA VAL A 413 8.07 -19.89 -5.84
C VAL A 413 8.76 -18.80 -5.04
N GLU A 414 10.09 -18.73 -5.15
CA GLU A 414 10.89 -17.66 -4.58
C GLU A 414 11.29 -16.67 -5.70
N PRO A 415 10.70 -15.45 -5.76
CA PRO A 415 10.95 -14.52 -6.86
C PRO A 415 12.26 -13.74 -6.67
N TRP A 416 13.02 -13.57 -7.76
CA TRP A 416 14.26 -12.80 -7.76
C TRP A 416 14.25 -11.67 -8.78
N TRP A 417 14.89 -10.56 -8.40
CA TRP A 417 15.22 -9.46 -9.30
C TRP A 417 16.69 -9.56 -9.68
N ILE A 418 16.97 -9.47 -10.98
CA ILE A 418 18.33 -9.42 -11.50
C ILE A 418 18.58 -8.00 -11.99
N PHE A 419 19.56 -7.34 -11.40
CA PHE A 419 20.03 -6.02 -11.82
C PHE A 419 21.43 -6.15 -12.42
N VAL A 420 21.62 -5.53 -13.58
CA VAL A 420 22.94 -5.26 -14.15
C VAL A 420 23.12 -3.75 -14.08
N GLU A 421 23.98 -3.32 -13.16
CA GLU A 421 24.26 -1.92 -12.88
C GLU A 421 25.67 -1.53 -13.34
N ASP A 422 25.92 -0.23 -13.37
CA ASP A 422 27.25 0.33 -13.56
C ASP A 422 28.13 0.18 -12.31
N SER A 423 29.42 0.50 -12.45
CA SER A 423 30.37 0.38 -11.32
C SER A 423 30.12 1.39 -10.21
N GLU A 424 29.36 2.46 -10.47
CA GLU A 424 29.05 3.52 -9.50
C GLU A 424 27.67 3.33 -8.84
N ASN A 425 26.92 2.29 -9.23
CA ASN A 425 25.55 1.98 -8.77
C ASN A 425 24.56 3.15 -8.98
N ILE A 426 24.72 3.87 -10.07
CA ILE A 426 23.89 5.01 -10.47
C ILE A 426 22.84 4.54 -11.48
N GLU A 427 23.26 3.86 -12.54
CA GLU A 427 22.41 3.52 -13.68
C GLU A 427 22.21 2.00 -13.82
N LEU A 428 20.96 1.59 -14.10
CA LEU A 428 20.61 0.21 -14.46
C LEU A 428 20.71 0.02 -15.96
N TYR A 429 21.64 -0.84 -16.41
CA TYR A 429 21.72 -1.26 -17.80
C TYR A 429 20.68 -2.31 -18.16
N HIS A 430 20.34 -3.17 -17.21
CA HIS A 430 19.33 -4.21 -17.40
C HIS A 430 18.65 -4.53 -16.07
N SER A 431 17.33 -4.67 -16.11
CA SER A 431 16.56 -5.22 -14.99
C SER A 431 15.59 -6.28 -15.51
N GLU A 432 15.55 -7.43 -14.83
CA GLU A 432 14.63 -8.51 -15.14
C GLU A 432 13.96 -9.02 -13.87
N ASN A 433 12.63 -9.11 -13.90
CA ASN A 433 11.87 -9.82 -12.86
C ASN A 433 11.71 -11.27 -13.26
N LYS A 434 12.48 -12.13 -12.62
CA LYS A 434 12.44 -13.56 -12.89
C LYS A 434 11.56 -14.23 -11.84
N ARG A 435 10.24 -14.15 -12.05
CA ARG A 435 9.21 -14.78 -11.19
C ARG A 435 9.18 -16.32 -11.24
N SER A 436 10.10 -16.98 -11.95
CA SER A 436 9.97 -18.42 -12.26
C SER A 436 11.30 -19.19 -12.31
N VAL A 437 12.33 -18.73 -11.59
CA VAL A 437 13.69 -19.32 -11.73
C VAL A 437 13.96 -20.48 -10.78
N ILE A 438 13.26 -20.53 -9.65
CA ILE A 438 13.53 -21.52 -8.62
C ILE A 438 12.18 -22.03 -8.14
N ASP A 439 11.71 -23.07 -8.83
CA ASP A 439 10.69 -23.96 -8.31
C ASP A 439 11.39 -25.13 -7.60
N ARG A 440 10.63 -25.88 -6.80
CA ARG A 440 11.07 -27.11 -6.13
C ARG A 440 11.75 -28.10 -7.09
N SER A 441 11.43 -28.08 -8.38
CA SER A 441 12.07 -28.93 -9.38
C SER A 441 13.55 -28.58 -9.62
N ASP A 442 13.93 -27.32 -9.51
CA ASP A 442 15.27 -26.84 -9.86
C ASP A 442 16.32 -27.21 -8.79
N LEU A 443 15.86 -27.46 -7.56
CA LEU A 443 16.69 -27.92 -6.43
C LEU A 443 16.86 -29.45 -6.37
N ASN A 444 16.08 -30.22 -7.16
CA ASN A 444 16.14 -31.68 -7.19
C ASN A 444 16.89 -32.24 -8.41
N MET A 445 17.51 -31.40 -9.24
CA MET A 445 18.41 -31.89 -10.27
C MET A 445 19.75 -32.28 -9.63
N PRO A 446 20.19 -33.54 -9.74
CA PRO A 446 21.54 -33.91 -9.30
C PRO A 446 22.56 -33.12 -10.13
N ALA A 447 23.58 -32.58 -9.43
CA ALA A 447 24.73 -31.92 -10.02
C ALA A 447 25.47 -32.79 -11.04
#